data_AF-A0A9W9IYH1-F1
#
_entry.id   AF-A0A9W9IYH1-F1
#
_cell.length_a   1.000
_cell.length_b   1.000
_cell.length_c   1.000
_cell.angle_alpha   90.00
_cell.angle_beta   90.00
_cell.angle_gamma   90.00
#
_symmetry.space_group_name_H-M   'P 1'
#
loop_
_entity.id
_entity.type
_entity.pdbx_description
1 polymer ?
#
loop_
_entity_poly.entity_id
_entity_poly.type
_entity_poly.pdbx_seq_one_letter_code
_entity_poly.pdbx_strand_id
1 'polypeptide(L)'
;MFKATTARLYQLVGKTKLNDLPFEWRSPVSGYLDGEEKADPNFKNAEIRGSKPHPSHDDPDDNQDVVSIRLKDGDMKTIRRVHVHLDGSVKKINV
;
A
#
# COMPACT_ATOMS: atom_id res chain seq x y z
N MET A 1 0.80 2.79 31.84
CA MET A 1 0.31 3.15 30.48
C MET A 1 0.72 2.04 29.53
N PHE A 2 -0.18 1.11 29.23
CA PHE A 2 0.06 0.13 28.17
C PHE A 2 -0.16 0.86 26.84
N LYS A 3 0.92 1.18 26.12
CA LYS A 3 0.80 1.54 24.70
C LYS A 3 0.27 0.29 24.01
N ALA A 4 -1.03 0.25 23.74
CA ALA A 4 -1.59 -0.67 22.77
C ALA A 4 -0.96 -0.30 21.42
N THR A 5 0.19 -0.87 21.10
CA THR A 5 0.60 -1.00 19.71
C THR A 5 -0.46 -1.88 19.07
N THR A 6 -1.44 -1.28 18.41
CA THR A 6 -2.33 -2.00 17.48
C THR A 6 -1.43 -2.82 16.60
N ALA A 7 -1.39 -4.13 16.85
CA ALA A 7 -0.68 -5.04 15.98
C ALA A 7 -1.41 -4.97 14.64
N ARG A 8 -0.71 -4.52 13.60
CA ARG A 8 -1.21 -4.58 12.22
C ARG A 8 -1.59 -6.05 11.95
N LEU A 9 -2.85 -6.31 11.60
CA LEU A 9 -3.32 -7.66 11.27
C LEU A 9 -2.88 -8.05 9.86
N TYR A 10 -2.50 -7.08 9.03
CA TYR A 10 -1.90 -7.32 7.72
C TYR A 10 -0.38 -7.47 7.79
N GLN A 11 0.17 -8.33 6.94
CA GLN A 11 1.61 -8.53 6.80
C GLN A 11 2.15 -7.83 5.55
N LEU A 12 3.30 -7.17 5.67
CA LEU A 12 4.02 -6.66 4.50
C LEU A 12 4.87 -7.79 3.91
N VAL A 13 4.50 -8.22 2.70
CA VAL A 13 5.16 -9.29 1.96
C VAL A 13 5.98 -8.72 0.81
N GLY A 14 7.01 -9.45 0.39
CA GLY A 14 7.90 -9.04 -0.70
C GLY A 14 9.24 -8.47 -0.23
N LYS A 15 9.98 -7.90 -1.19
CA LYS A 15 11.35 -7.41 -0.95
C LYS A 15 11.38 -5.99 -0.36
N THR A 16 10.37 -5.19 -0.63
CA THR A 16 10.29 -3.79 -0.19
C THR A 16 9.39 -3.70 1.03
N LYS A 17 9.92 -3.14 2.12
CA LYS A 17 9.19 -2.82 3.34
C LYS A 17 8.79 -1.35 3.36
N LEU A 18 7.87 -0.99 4.25
CA LEU A 18 7.45 0.40 4.47
C LEU A 18 8.65 1.32 4.81
N ASN A 19 9.65 0.79 5.52
CA ASN A 19 10.86 1.55 5.87
C ASN A 19 11.79 1.81 4.69
N ASP A 20 11.69 1.02 3.62
CA ASP A 20 12.49 1.20 2.42
C ASP A 20 11.94 2.32 1.53
N LEU A 21 10.69 2.75 1.79
CA LEU A 21 10.11 3.93 1.14
C LEU A 21 10.67 5.23 1.73
N PRO A 22 10.73 6.31 0.94
CA PRO A 22 11.10 7.63 1.44
C PRO A 22 10.16 8.05 2.58
N PHE A 23 10.68 8.85 3.52
CA PHE A 23 9.98 9.18 4.76
C PHE A 23 8.56 9.73 4.54
N GLU A 24 8.40 10.61 3.54
CA GLU A 24 7.14 11.27 3.20
C GLU A 24 6.07 10.28 2.70
N TRP A 25 6.49 9.16 2.13
CA TRP A 25 5.61 8.12 1.56
C TRP A 25 5.15 7.10 2.59
N ARG A 26 5.84 6.99 3.73
CA ARG A 26 5.51 5.99 4.75
C ARG A 26 4.15 6.24 5.37
N SER A 27 3.81 7.51 5.62
CA SER A 27 2.53 7.89 6.22
C SER A 27 1.33 7.65 5.30
N PRO A 28 1.30 8.13 4.05
CA PRO A 28 0.16 7.90 3.15
C PRO A 28 -0.02 6.41 2.86
N VAL A 29 1.07 5.67 2.64
CA VAL A 29 1.01 4.22 2.42
C VAL A 29 0.49 3.48 3.66
N SER A 30 0.98 3.79 4.87
CA SER A 30 0.47 3.16 6.09
C SER A 30 -1.00 3.50 6.32
N GLY A 31 -1.37 4.78 6.18
CA GLY A 31 -2.75 5.22 6.40
C GLY A 31 -3.74 4.55 5.44
N TYR A 32 -3.34 4.35 4.18
CA TYR A 32 -4.16 3.62 3.22
C TYR A 32 -4.32 2.14 3.59
N LEU A 33 -3.22 1.46 3.95
CA LEU A 33 -3.25 0.04 4.33
C LEU A 33 -4.08 -0.18 5.60
N ASP A 34 -3.94 0.68 6.60
CA ASP A 34 -4.72 0.63 7.85
C ASP A 34 -6.22 0.90 7.57
N GLY A 35 -6.54 1.70 6.55
CA GLY A 35 -7.91 1.95 6.08
C GLY A 35 -8.52 0.75 5.36
N GLU A 36 -7.77 0.12 4.45
CA GLU A 36 -8.21 -1.08 3.74
C GLU A 36 -8.35 -2.28 4.69
N GLU A 37 -7.50 -2.42 5.70
CA GLU A 37 -7.64 -3.45 6.75
C GLU A 37 -8.97 -3.36 7.50
N LYS A 38 -9.45 -2.14 7.76
CA LYS A 38 -10.76 -1.93 8.40
C LYS A 38 -11.93 -2.15 7.43
N ALA A 39 -11.72 -1.89 6.15
CA ALA A 39 -12.76 -1.97 5.13
C ALA A 39 -12.94 -3.39 4.56
N ASP A 40 -11.86 -4.14 4.37
CA ASP A 40 -11.87 -5.46 3.77
C ASP A 40 -11.23 -6.51 4.71
N PRO A 41 -12.04 -7.40 5.33
CA PRO A 41 -11.53 -8.44 6.19
C PRO A 41 -10.69 -9.51 5.46
N ASN A 42 -10.79 -9.59 4.13
CA ASN A 42 -9.99 -10.51 3.31
C ASN A 42 -8.57 -10.00 3.12
N PHE A 43 -8.32 -8.70 3.27
CA PHE A 43 -6.98 -8.15 3.18
C PHE A 43 -6.13 -8.65 4.36
N LYS A 44 -5.09 -9.45 4.05
CA LYS A 44 -4.16 -10.02 5.03
C LYS A 44 -2.71 -9.73 4.69
N ASN A 45 -2.39 -9.47 3.42
CA ASN A 45 -1.02 -9.33 2.96
C ASN A 45 -0.91 -8.14 2.01
N ALA A 46 0.05 -7.25 2.21
CA ALA A 46 0.35 -6.13 1.30
C ALA A 46 1.74 -6.28 0.71
N GLU A 47 1.84 -6.25 -0.62
CA GLU A 47 3.11 -6.24 -1.35
C GLU A 47 3.37 -4.85 -1.91
N ILE A 48 4.39 -4.16 -1.40
CA ILE A 48 4.85 -2.88 -1.96
C ILE A 48 5.78 -3.17 -3.12
N ARG A 49 5.48 -2.63 -4.30
CA ARG A 49 6.23 -2.84 -5.54
C ARG A 49 7.14 -1.67 -5.79
N GLY A 50 8.44 -1.90 -5.56
CA GLY A 50 9.47 -0.89 -5.75
C GLY A 50 9.69 -0.06 -4.48
N SER A 51 10.95 0.25 -4.19
CA SER A 51 11.35 1.08 -3.05
C SER A 51 11.30 2.58 -3.34
N LYS A 52 11.07 2.96 -4.59
CA LYS A 52 11.02 4.36 -5.03
C LYS A 52 9.68 4.65 -5.70
N PRO A 53 9.10 5.83 -5.44
CA PRO A 53 8.00 6.35 -6.23
C PRO A 53 8.39 6.40 -7.71
N HIS A 54 7.44 6.14 -8.58
CA HIS A 54 7.64 6.16 -10.03
C HIS A 54 6.40 6.73 -10.71
N PRO A 55 6.52 7.30 -11.92
CA PRO A 55 5.37 7.79 -12.66
C PRO A 55 4.41 6.64 -12.96
N SER A 56 3.10 6.91 -12.85
CA SER A 56 2.07 5.93 -13.18
C SER A 56 2.14 5.60 -14.67
N HIS A 57 2.44 4.35 -15.01
CA HIS A 57 2.40 3.92 -16.41
C HIS A 57 0.96 3.81 -16.94
N ASP A 58 0.00 3.55 -16.04
CA ASP A 58 -1.41 3.39 -16.39
C ASP A 58 -2.12 4.75 -16.63
N ASP A 59 -1.49 5.87 -16.23
CA ASP A 59 -2.04 7.22 -16.37
C ASP A 59 -1.00 8.17 -16.97
N PRO A 60 -0.87 8.22 -18.31
CA PRO A 60 0.12 9.06 -18.96
C PRO A 60 -0.12 10.57 -18.77
N ASP A 61 -1.33 10.97 -18.41
CA ASP A 61 -1.69 12.37 -18.10
C ASP A 61 -1.40 12.73 -16.63
N ASP A 62 -1.17 11.74 -15.77
CA ASP A 62 -0.85 11.96 -14.37
C ASP A 62 0.67 11.98 -14.17
N ASN A 63 1.23 13.19 -14.13
CA ASN A 63 2.65 13.42 -13.89
C ASN A 63 3.06 13.21 -12.43
N GLN A 64 2.18 12.71 -11.57
CA GLN A 64 2.50 12.46 -10.17
C GLN A 64 3.16 11.09 -10.01
N ASP A 65 4.19 11.07 -9.18
CA ASP A 65 4.77 9.81 -8.73
C ASP A 65 3.75 9.01 -7.91
N VAL A 66 3.85 7.68 -8.01
CA VAL A 66 3.03 6.74 -7.26
C VAL A 66 3.88 5.62 -6.65
N VAL A 67 3.35 5.04 -5.58
CA VAL A 67 3.80 3.76 -5.02
C VAL A 67 2.76 2.71 -5.33
N SER A 68 3.15 1.70 -6.10
CA SER A 68 2.28 0.58 -6.41
C SER A 68 2.26 -0.43 -5.27
N ILE A 69 1.05 -0.77 -4.84
CA ILE A 69 0.78 -1.72 -3.77
C ILE A 69 -0.14 -2.81 -4.31
N ARG A 70 0.11 -4.06 -3.94
CA ARG A 70 -0.80 -5.17 -4.20
C ARG A 70 -1.38 -5.65 -2.89
N LEU A 71 -2.70 -5.55 -2.76
CA LEU A 71 -3.43 -6.13 -1.65
C LEU A 71 -3.69 -7.60 -1.97
N LYS A 72 -3.41 -8.45 -1.00
CA LYS A 72 -3.49 -9.89 -1.09
C LYS A 72 -4.28 -10.46 0.06
N ASP A 73 -4.93 -11.58 -0.21
CA ASP A 73 -5.64 -12.37 0.79
C ASP A 73 -4.68 -13.28 1.57
N GLY A 74 -5.26 -14.07 2.48
CA GLY A 74 -4.52 -15.07 3.26
C GLY A 74 -3.82 -16.13 2.41
N ASP A 75 -4.34 -16.41 1.21
CA ASP A 75 -3.78 -17.36 0.25
C ASP A 75 -2.76 -16.70 -0.71
N MET A 76 -2.33 -15.46 -0.41
CA MET A 76 -1.39 -14.68 -1.21
C MET A 76 -1.87 -14.34 -2.63
N LYS A 77 -3.17 -14.52 -2.90
CA LYS A 77 -3.80 -14.15 -4.16
C LYS A 77 -4.02 -12.64 -4.17
N THR A 78 -3.77 -12.00 -5.32
CA THR A 78 -3.94 -10.56 -5.45
C THR A 78 -5.43 -10.23 -5.52
N ILE A 79 -5.93 -9.53 -4.52
CA ILE A 79 -7.30 -9.02 -4.47
C ILE A 79 -7.40 -7.77 -5.33
N ARG A 80 -6.44 -6.84 -5.15
CA ARG A 80 -6.49 -5.53 -5.80
C ARG A 80 -5.10 -4.94 -5.98
N ARG A 81 -4.93 -4.16 -7.05
CA ARG A 81 -3.75 -3.33 -7.30
C ARG A 81 -4.10 -1.88 -6.99
N VAL A 82 -3.17 -1.15 -6.40
CA VAL A 82 -3.43 0.22 -5.95
C VAL A 82 -2.20 1.08 -6.13
N HIS A 83 -2.40 2.26 -6.69
CA HIS A 83 -1.38 3.29 -6.81
C HIS A 83 -1.68 4.36 -5.77
N VAL A 84 -0.80 4.49 -4.79
CA VAL A 84 -0.89 5.52 -3.76
C VAL A 84 -0.04 6.71 -4.23
N HIS A 85 -0.59 7.91 -4.16
CA HIS A 85 0.10 9.18 -4.41
C HIS A 85 0.60 9.78 -3.09
N LEU A 86 1.51 10.75 -3.18
CA LEU A 86 2.12 11.37 -1.99
C LEU A 86 1.11 12.15 -1.14
N ASP A 87 0.14 12.77 -1.80
CA ASP A 87 -0.96 13.51 -1.18
C ASP A 87 -1.95 12.59 -0.42
N GLY A 88 -1.79 11.27 -0.55
CA GLY A 88 -2.69 10.27 0.03
C GLY A 88 -3.87 9.90 -0.87
N SER A 89 -3.96 10.47 -2.07
CA SER A 89 -4.89 10.03 -3.10
C SER A 89 -4.52 8.62 -3.56
N VAL A 90 -5.53 7.78 -3.78
CA VAL A 90 -5.30 6.38 -4.16
C VAL A 90 -6.13 5.99 -5.36
N LYS A 91 -5.46 5.48 -6.38
CA LYS A 91 -6.10 4.93 -7.56
C LYS A 91 -6.16 3.42 -7.48
N LYS A 92 -7.38 2.90 -7.40
CA LYS A 92 -7.66 1.46 -7.37
C LYS A 92 -7.68 0.92 -8.79
N ILE A 93 -6.75 0.03 -9.10
CA ILE A 93 -6.70 -0.71 -10.36
C ILE A 93 -7.36 -2.06 -10.11
N ASN A 94 -8.55 -2.24 -10.69
CA ASN A 94 -9.21 -3.54 -10.67
C ASN A 94 -8.36 -4.56 -11.45
N VAL A 95 -8.27 -5.77 -10.90
CA VAL A 95 -7.49 -6.89 -11.46
C VAL A 95 -8.42 -7.80 -12.23
#